data_AF-A0ABD1E5D9-F1
#
_entry.id   AF-A0ABD1E5D9-F1
#
_cell.length_a   1.000
_cell.length_b   1.000
_cell.length_c   1.000
_cell.angle_alpha   90.00
_cell.angle_beta   90.00
_cell.angle_gamma   90.00
#
_symmetry.space_group_name_H-M   'P 1'
#
loop_
_entity.id
_entity.type
_entity.pdbx_description
1 polymer ?
#
loop_
_entity_poly.entity_id
_entity_poly.type
_entity_poly.pdbx_seq_one_letter_code
_entity_poly.pdbx_strand_id
1 'polypeptide(L)'
;METLNKLAIEQEKLGLEVQQLLTNMKKDPTVRKTAEYCTSKEEVLSKLWQQIQSNHAKINELGMEEHSYHKTDYFQQIESIFVDAIAYIKACREKLQASAASQREQQSLARITTSSEQSKLLKQQKVRIMELEETLSVPCGVGTPLLGRRRSLRRVGCIALARYGPPRGWLVGTFGPHC
;
A
#
# COMPACT_ATOMS: atom_id res chain seq x y z
N MET A 1 28.93 -15.05 41.60
CA MET A 1 27.60 -15.70 41.57
C MET A 1 26.47 -14.69 41.35
N GLU A 2 26.17 -13.76 42.27
CA GLU A 2 25.01 -12.84 42.11
C GLU A 2 25.02 -11.99 40.83
N THR A 3 26.18 -11.46 40.43
CA THR A 3 26.31 -10.65 39.20
C THR A 3 26.03 -11.47 37.94
N LEU A 4 26.51 -12.72 37.89
CA LEU A 4 26.27 -13.60 36.74
C LEU A 4 24.79 -13.96 36.65
N ASN A 5 24.16 -14.32 37.79
CA ASN A 5 22.73 -14.59 37.82
C ASN A 5 21.90 -13.41 37.30
N LYS A 6 22.25 -12.18 37.69
CA LYS A 6 21.60 -10.96 37.18
C LYS A 6 21.74 -10.83 35.66
N LEU A 7 22.96 -10.98 35.14
CA LEU A 7 23.21 -10.91 33.69
C LEU A 7 22.49 -12.03 32.92
N ALA A 8 22.43 -13.24 33.48
CA ALA A 8 21.72 -14.36 32.87
C ALA A 8 20.20 -14.12 32.82
N ILE A 9 19.60 -13.60 33.89
CA ILE A 9 18.18 -13.20 33.93
C ILE A 9 17.90 -12.07 32.94
N GLU A 10 18.79 -11.07 32.85
CA GLU A 10 18.67 -10.00 31.85
C GLU A 10 18.78 -10.55 30.42
N GLN A 11 19.69 -11.48 30.16
CA GLN A 11 19.81 -12.16 28.87
C GLN A 11 18.50 -12.87 28.52
N GLU A 12 17.90 -13.56 29.50
CA GLU A 12 16.66 -14.28 29.30
C GLU A 12 15.52 -13.35 28.87
N LYS A 13 15.40 -12.24 29.60
CA LYS A 13 14.43 -11.20 29.30
C LYS A 13 14.61 -10.61 27.90
N LEU A 14 15.85 -10.29 27.52
CA LEU A 14 16.15 -9.76 26.18
C LEU A 14 15.79 -10.77 25.08
N GLY A 15 16.08 -12.06 25.29
CA GLY A 15 15.70 -13.12 24.36
C GLY A 15 14.18 -13.21 24.16
N LEU A 16 13.41 -13.13 25.25
CA LEU A 16 11.95 -13.09 25.20
C LEU A 16 11.43 -11.85 24.47
N GLU A 17 12.06 -10.68 24.65
CA GLU A 17 11.70 -9.46 23.94
C GLU A 17 11.92 -9.59 22.42
N VAL A 18 13.02 -10.22 21.98
CA VAL A 18 13.28 -10.52 20.56
C VAL A 18 12.22 -11.47 20.00
N GLN A 19 11.91 -12.55 20.72
CA GLN A 19 10.88 -13.51 20.32
C GLN A 19 9.49 -12.87 20.22
N GLN A 20 9.14 -12.02 21.19
CA GLN A 20 7.88 -11.30 21.20
C GLN A 20 7.80 -10.30 20.05
N LEU A 21 8.88 -9.59 19.75
CA LEU A 21 8.96 -8.69 18.61
C LEU A 21 8.67 -9.42 17.30
N LEU A 22 9.34 -10.55 17.07
CA LEU A 22 9.10 -11.39 15.88
C LEU A 22 7.65 -11.89 15.81
N THR A 23 7.11 -12.36 16.93
CA THR A 23 5.73 -12.84 17.02
C THR A 23 4.73 -11.74 16.67
N ASN A 24 4.93 -10.54 17.21
CA ASN A 24 4.10 -9.37 16.92
C ASN A 24 4.18 -8.99 15.43
N MET A 25 5.39 -8.98 14.86
CA MET A 25 5.58 -8.69 13.44
C MET A 25 4.87 -9.69 12.51
N LYS A 26 4.85 -10.97 12.88
CA LYS A 26 4.11 -12.02 12.16
C LYS A 26 2.60 -11.81 12.23
N LYS A 27 2.08 -11.44 13.40
CA LYS A 27 0.65 -11.21 13.65
C LYS A 27 0.12 -9.89 13.08
N ASP A 28 0.98 -8.90 12.90
CA ASP A 28 0.56 -7.59 12.38
C ASP A 28 -0.06 -7.71 10.97
N PRO A 29 -1.17 -6.99 10.70
CA PRO A 29 -1.82 -7.00 9.39
C PRO A 29 -0.93 -6.34 8.33
N THR A 30 -1.05 -6.80 7.08
CA THR A 30 -0.26 -6.31 5.94
C THR A 30 -0.33 -4.79 5.76
N VAL A 31 -1.47 -4.17 6.05
CA VAL A 31 -1.68 -2.71 5.94
C VAL A 31 -0.73 -1.90 6.84
N ARG A 32 -0.32 -2.46 8.00
CA ARG A 32 0.60 -1.80 8.93
C ARG A 32 2.08 -1.96 8.54
N LYS A 33 2.39 -2.91 7.65
CA LYS A 33 3.76 -3.26 7.27
C LYS A 33 4.28 -2.30 6.21
N THR A 34 4.55 -1.05 6.60
CA THR A 34 5.12 -0.02 5.73
C THR A 34 6.65 -0.07 5.73
N ALA A 35 7.30 0.75 4.90
CA ALA A 35 8.75 0.91 4.92
C ALA A 35 9.24 1.45 6.28
N GLU A 36 8.55 2.45 6.82
CA GLU A 36 8.81 3.02 8.15
C GLU A 36 8.66 1.97 9.26
N TYR A 37 7.62 1.13 9.17
CA TYR A 37 7.44 0.00 10.07
C TYR A 37 8.66 -0.93 10.06
N CYS A 38 9.14 -1.32 8.87
CA CYS A 38 10.29 -2.22 8.74
C CYS A 38 11.56 -1.60 9.37
N THR A 39 11.81 -0.32 9.11
CA THR A 39 12.96 0.40 9.66
C THR A 39 12.87 0.51 11.18
N SER A 40 11.71 0.90 11.72
CA SER A 40 11.49 0.99 13.17
C SER A 40 11.72 -0.36 13.86
N LYS A 41 11.27 -1.48 13.27
CA LYS A 41 11.48 -2.82 13.83
C LYS A 41 12.93 -3.25 13.76
N GLU A 42 13.64 -2.94 12.69
CA GLU A 42 15.07 -3.22 12.54
C GLU A 42 15.91 -2.46 13.58
N GLU A 43 15.59 -1.20 13.85
CA GLU A 43 16.26 -0.40 14.88
C GLU A 43 16.08 -0.98 16.29
N VAL A 44 14.84 -1.36 16.64
CA VAL A 44 14.55 -2.00 17.94
C VAL A 44 15.30 -3.32 18.05
N LEU A 45 15.24 -4.15 17.02
CA LEU A 45 15.92 -5.45 17.00
C LEU A 45 17.45 -5.31 17.10
N SER A 46 18.03 -4.31 16.44
CA SER A 46 19.47 -4.02 16.50
C SER A 46 19.91 -3.59 17.90
N LYS A 47 19.11 -2.75 18.58
CA LYS A 47 19.39 -2.33 19.97
C LYS A 47 19.34 -3.52 20.94
N LEU A 48 18.32 -4.37 20.81
CA LEU A 48 18.21 -5.58 21.63
C LEU A 48 19.41 -6.50 21.40
N TRP A 49 19.80 -6.72 20.14
CA TRP A 49 20.93 -7.57 19.79
C TRP A 49 22.26 -7.06 20.36
N GLN A 50 22.51 -5.75 20.30
CA GLN A 50 23.70 -5.15 20.91
C GLN A 50 23.75 -5.38 22.42
N GLN A 51 22.62 -5.29 23.12
CA GLN A 51 22.55 -5.57 24.56
C GLN A 51 22.81 -7.04 24.86
N ILE A 52 22.22 -7.96 24.08
CA ILE A 52 22.43 -9.41 24.16
C ILE A 52 23.91 -9.75 23.98
N GLN A 53 24.57 -9.16 22.98
CA GLN A 53 25.99 -9.37 22.72
C GLN A 53 26.87 -8.83 23.86
N SER A 54 26.56 -7.63 24.37
CA SER A 54 27.30 -7.04 25.48
C SER A 54 27.16 -7.87 26.77
N ASN A 55 25.95 -8.34 27.08
CA ASN A 55 25.71 -9.18 28.25
C ASN A 55 26.38 -10.55 28.10
N HIS A 56 26.32 -11.17 26.91
CA HIS A 56 27.04 -12.42 26.65
C HIS A 56 28.56 -12.27 26.84
N ALA A 57 29.15 -11.18 26.32
CA ALA A 57 30.57 -10.89 26.52
C ALA A 57 30.93 -10.76 28.02
N LYS A 58 30.15 -9.98 28.78
CA LYS A 58 30.34 -9.84 30.24
C LYS A 58 30.21 -11.16 30.99
N ILE A 59 29.26 -12.02 30.60
CA ILE A 59 29.09 -13.34 31.22
C ILE A 59 30.32 -14.20 30.96
N ASN A 60 30.84 -14.20 29.73
CA ASN A 60 32.06 -14.94 29.38
C ASN A 60 33.30 -14.39 30.11
N GLU A 61 33.42 -13.08 30.29
CA GLU A 61 34.50 -12.44 31.06
C GLU A 61 34.53 -12.85 32.53
N LEU A 62 33.37 -13.19 33.12
CA LEU A 62 33.28 -13.67 34.50
C LEU A 62 33.86 -15.08 34.68
N GLY A 63 34.08 -15.84 33.60
CA GLY A 63 34.85 -17.10 33.61
C GLY A 63 34.25 -18.23 34.46
N MET A 64 32.94 -18.21 34.74
CA MET A 64 32.29 -19.25 35.57
C MET A 64 31.62 -20.32 34.70
N GLU A 65 32.41 -21.15 34.01
CA GLU A 65 31.94 -22.16 33.05
C GLU A 65 30.96 -23.20 33.65
N GLU A 66 31.01 -23.42 34.97
CA GLU A 66 30.09 -24.36 35.66
C GLU A 66 28.64 -23.85 35.75
N HIS A 67 28.42 -22.55 35.51
CA HIS A 67 27.11 -21.91 35.60
C HIS A 67 26.14 -22.44 34.53
N SER A 68 24.85 -22.55 34.87
CA SER A 68 23.80 -23.09 34.00
C SER A 68 23.72 -22.41 32.64
N TYR A 69 24.02 -21.11 32.59
CA TYR A 69 24.08 -20.32 31.35
C TYR A 69 25.02 -20.90 30.29
N HIS A 70 26.18 -21.44 30.68
CA HIS A 70 27.14 -22.01 29.73
C HIS A 70 26.79 -23.46 29.37
N LYS A 71 25.94 -24.11 30.18
CA LYS A 71 25.43 -25.46 29.91
C LYS A 71 24.26 -25.44 28.92
N THR A 72 23.68 -24.27 28.66
CA THR A 72 22.59 -24.09 27.70
C THR A 72 23.12 -23.38 26.46
N ASP A 73 22.70 -23.82 25.28
CA ASP A 73 22.97 -23.12 24.01
C ASP A 73 22.12 -21.85 23.87
N TYR A 74 21.87 -21.16 24.98
CA TYR A 74 20.87 -20.10 25.07
C TYR A 74 21.19 -18.92 24.16
N PHE A 75 22.46 -18.53 24.10
CA PHE A 75 22.91 -17.46 23.19
C PHE A 75 22.64 -17.81 21.72
N GLN A 76 22.95 -19.04 21.30
CA GLN A 76 22.72 -19.52 19.94
C GLN A 76 21.24 -19.60 19.60
N GLN A 77 20.40 -19.98 20.57
CA GLN A 77 18.95 -19.97 20.39
C GLN A 77 18.42 -18.55 20.14
N ILE A 78 18.87 -17.56 20.92
CA ILE A 78 18.49 -16.16 20.68
C ILE A 78 19.02 -15.67 19.32
N GLU A 79 20.25 -16.04 18.96
CA GLU A 79 20.84 -15.71 17.66
C GLU A 79 19.98 -16.23 16.50
N SER A 80 19.51 -17.48 16.58
CA SER A 80 18.61 -18.05 15.58
C SER A 80 17.32 -17.24 15.44
N ILE A 81 16.71 -16.82 16.55
CA ILE A 81 15.48 -16.01 16.53
C ILE A 81 15.76 -14.62 15.95
N PHE A 82 16.91 -14.02 16.27
CA PHE A 82 17.34 -12.75 15.71
C PHE A 82 17.51 -12.83 14.18
N VAL A 83 18.17 -13.89 13.69
CA VAL A 83 18.33 -14.14 12.25
C VAL A 83 16.97 -14.29 11.56
N ASP A 84 16.05 -15.05 12.15
CA ASP A 84 14.68 -15.20 11.65
C ASP A 84 13.95 -13.86 11.59
N ALA A 85 14.13 -13.00 12.59
CA ALA A 85 13.51 -11.69 12.64
C ALA A 85 14.06 -10.74 11.56
N ILE A 86 15.37 -10.75 11.31
CA ILE A 86 15.99 -10.00 10.22
C ILE A 86 15.51 -10.52 8.85
N ALA A 87 15.48 -11.83 8.66
CA ALA A 87 14.99 -12.45 7.42
C ALA A 87 13.54 -12.06 7.16
N TYR A 88 12.70 -12.04 8.20
CA TYR A 88 11.32 -11.59 8.10
C TYR A 88 11.21 -10.12 7.66
N ILE A 89 12.01 -9.22 8.25
CA ILE A 89 12.03 -7.80 7.87
C ILE A 89 12.47 -7.63 6.40
N LYS A 90 13.49 -8.36 5.96
CA LYS A 90 13.95 -8.34 4.56
C LYS A 90 12.85 -8.79 3.60
N ALA A 91 12.21 -9.92 3.87
CA ALA A 91 11.08 -10.41 3.07
C ALA A 91 9.91 -9.42 3.05
N CYS A 92 9.69 -8.69 4.14
CA CYS A 92 8.68 -7.64 4.20
C CYS A 92 9.02 -6.47 3.26
N ARG A 93 10.27 -6.01 3.25
CA ARG A 93 10.75 -4.96 2.34
C ARG A 93 10.66 -5.37 0.87
N GLU A 94 11.05 -6.60 0.53
CA GLU A 94 10.96 -7.12 -0.83
C GLU A 94 9.52 -7.12 -1.35
N LYS A 95 8.55 -7.54 -0.52
CA LYS A 95 7.12 -7.50 -0.86
C LYS A 95 6.62 -6.07 -1.10
N LEU A 96 7.10 -5.11 -0.31
CA LEU A 96 6.76 -3.69 -0.51
C LEU A 96 7.32 -3.15 -1.83
N GLN A 97 8.56 -3.50 -2.17
CA GLN A 97 9.17 -3.10 -3.43
C GLN A 97 8.46 -3.72 -4.63
N ALA A 98 8.13 -5.02 -4.56
CA ALA A 98 7.39 -5.72 -5.61
C ALA A 98 6.01 -5.10 -5.86
N SER A 99 5.25 -4.81 -4.79
CA SER A 99 3.93 -4.19 -4.93
C SER A 99 4.00 -2.77 -5.50
N ALA A 100 5.00 -1.97 -5.10
CA ALA A 100 5.23 -0.65 -5.67
C ALA A 100 5.62 -0.71 -7.17
N ALA A 101 6.39 -1.72 -7.58
CA ALA A 101 6.75 -1.92 -8.98
C ALA A 101 5.52 -2.28 -9.84
N SER A 102 4.71 -3.23 -9.41
CA SER A 102 3.47 -3.61 -10.10
C SER A 102 2.49 -2.44 -10.23
N GLN A 103 2.37 -1.60 -9.19
CA GLN A 103 1.50 -0.42 -9.24
C GLN A 103 1.97 0.61 -10.27
N ARG A 104 3.29 0.85 -10.37
CA ARG A 104 3.86 1.78 -11.36
C ARG A 104 3.62 1.30 -12.79
N GLU A 105 3.80 0.00 -13.03
CA GLU A 105 3.53 -0.60 -14.33
C GLU A 105 2.06 -0.47 -14.73
N GLN A 106 1.13 -0.83 -13.83
CA GLN A 106 -0.31 -0.66 -14.05
C GLN A 106 -0.69 0.79 -14.32
N GLN A 107 -0.10 1.75 -13.58
CA GLN A 107 -0.35 3.16 -13.77
C GLN A 107 0.17 3.67 -15.13
N SER A 108 1.32 3.14 -15.59
CA SER A 108 1.89 3.48 -16.89
C SER A 108 1.01 2.97 -18.05
N LEU A 109 0.53 1.73 -17.96
CA LEU A 109 -0.37 1.13 -18.95
C LEU A 109 -1.70 1.89 -19.02
N ALA A 110 -2.28 2.23 -17.87
CA ALA A 110 -3.51 3.02 -17.82
C ALA A 110 -3.35 4.43 -18.45
N ARG A 111 -2.17 5.05 -18.33
CA ARG A 111 -1.88 6.32 -19.01
C ARG A 111 -1.77 6.16 -20.53
N ILE A 112 -1.17 5.07 -20.99
CA ILE A 112 -1.03 4.79 -22.43
C ILE A 112 -2.40 4.50 -23.07
N THR A 113 -3.24 3.68 -22.42
CA THR A 113 -4.57 3.34 -22.95
C THR A 113 -5.46 4.57 -23.04
N THR A 114 -5.52 5.38 -21.98
CA THR A 114 -6.33 6.61 -21.96
C THR A 114 -5.86 7.63 -23.01
N SER A 115 -4.55 7.80 -23.19
CA SER A 115 -4.00 8.67 -24.25
C SER A 115 -4.35 8.16 -25.66
N SER A 116 -4.28 6.85 -25.89
CA SER A 116 -4.66 6.23 -27.16
C SER A 116 -6.15 6.40 -27.48
N GLU A 117 -7.03 6.22 -26.50
CA GLU A 117 -8.47 6.43 -26.63
C GLU A 117 -8.80 7.90 -26.94
N GLN A 118 -8.17 8.85 -26.24
CA GLN A 118 -8.30 10.27 -26.52
C GLN A 118 -7.88 10.64 -27.94
N SER A 119 -6.78 10.05 -28.45
CA SER A 119 -6.33 10.27 -29.83
C SER A 119 -7.35 9.79 -30.87
N LYS A 120 -8.00 8.64 -30.64
CA LYS A 120 -9.05 8.12 -31.53
C LYS A 120 -10.27 9.03 -31.56
N LEU A 121 -10.71 9.52 -30.40
CA LEU A 121 -11.84 10.44 -30.30
C LEU A 121 -11.57 11.76 -31.03
N LEU A 122 -10.37 12.33 -30.86
CA LEU A 122 -9.96 13.54 -31.58
C LEU A 122 -9.96 13.34 -33.10
N LYS A 123 -9.47 12.18 -33.58
CA LYS A 123 -9.51 11.86 -35.01
C LYS A 123 -10.95 11.80 -35.53
N GLN A 124 -11.86 11.15 -34.79
CA GLN A 124 -13.29 11.09 -35.16
C GLN A 124 -13.94 12.48 -35.18
N GLN A 125 -13.65 13.32 -34.20
CA GLN A 125 -14.18 14.69 -34.16
C GLN A 125 -13.71 15.53 -35.35
N LYS A 126 -12.43 15.43 -35.74
CA LYS A 126 -11.88 16.12 -36.91
C LYS A 126 -12.58 15.73 -38.22
N VAL A 127 -12.83 14.44 -38.42
CA VAL A 127 -13.55 13.94 -39.60
C VAL A 127 -14.96 14.53 -39.66
N ARG A 128 -15.69 14.50 -38.54
CA ARG A 128 -17.04 15.06 -38.48
C ARG A 128 -17.09 16.57 -38.75
N ILE A 129 -16.08 17.32 -38.31
CA ILE A 129 -15.97 18.75 -38.62
C ILE A 129 -15.75 18.96 -40.12
N MET A 130 -14.83 18.21 -40.75
CA MET A 130 -14.62 18.29 -42.19
C MET A 130 -15.89 17.99 -43.00
N GLU A 131 -16.62 16.93 -42.64
CA GLU A 131 -17.89 16.58 -43.29
C GLU A 131 -18.92 17.72 -43.17
N LEU A 132 -18.99 18.38 -42.00
CA LEU A 132 -19.88 19.52 -41.80
C LEU A 132 -19.45 20.74 -42.63
N GLU A 133 -18.15 21.04 -42.69
CA GLU A 133 -17.60 22.12 -43.52
C GLU A 133 -17.89 21.89 -45.01
N GLU A 134 -17.78 20.65 -45.49
CA GLU A 134 -18.12 20.28 -46.87
C GLU A 134 -19.61 20.46 -47.16
N THR A 135 -20.50 20.06 -46.24
CA THR A 135 -21.95 20.29 -46.39
C THR A 135 -22.36 21.76 -46.32
N LEU A 136 -21.58 22.61 -45.65
CA LEU A 136 -21.81 24.05 -45.56
C LEU A 136 -21.18 24.83 -46.73
N SER A 137 -20.23 24.21 -47.46
CA SER A 137 -19.57 24.76 -48.65
C SER A 137 -20.38 24.59 -49.96
N VAL A 138 -21.71 24.54 -49.88
CA VAL A 138 -22.55 24.66 -51.07
C VAL A 138 -22.48 26.12 -51.55
N PRO A 139 -22.06 26.40 -52.80
CA PRO A 139 -22.02 27.76 -53.30
C PRO A 139 -23.43 28.33 -53.33
N CYS A 140 -23.62 29.44 -52.61
CA CYS A 140 -24.76 30.35 -52.80
C CYS A 140 -24.68 30.97 -54.21
N GLY A 141 -25.11 30.18 -55.21
CA GLY A 141 -25.42 30.64 -56.56
C GLY A 141 -26.83 31.22 -56.61
N VAL A 142 -26.89 32.54 -56.69
CA VAL A 142 -28.00 33.44 -57.03
C VAL A 142 -29.27 32.80 -57.64
N GLY A 143 -30.40 33.01 -56.96
CA GLY A 143 -31.65 33.50 -57.59
C GLY A 143 -32.74 32.50 -57.98
N THR A 144 -33.77 32.35 -57.15
CA THR A 144 -35.19 32.65 -57.50
C THR A 144 -36.12 32.41 -56.29
N PRO A 145 -37.12 33.28 -56.04
CA PRO A 145 -38.12 33.06 -55.01
C PRO A 145 -39.30 32.28 -55.60
N LEU A 146 -39.90 31.36 -54.84
CA LEU A 146 -41.35 31.31 -54.56
C LEU A 146 -41.80 29.99 -53.92
N LEU A 147 -42.79 30.16 -53.03
CA LEU A 147 -43.83 29.22 -52.60
C LEU A 147 -43.50 28.17 -51.53
N GLY A 148 -43.62 28.62 -50.28
CA GLY A 148 -44.71 28.20 -49.41
C GLY A 148 -44.91 26.70 -49.17
N ARG A 149 -44.53 26.23 -47.99
CA ARG A 149 -45.28 25.19 -47.27
C ARG A 149 -45.15 25.38 -45.76
N ARG A 150 -46.24 25.86 -45.16
CA ARG A 150 -46.49 25.79 -43.72
C ARG A 150 -46.39 24.33 -43.27
N ARG A 151 -45.50 24.01 -42.34
CA ARG A 151 -45.66 22.88 -41.42
C ARG A 151 -45.30 23.30 -40.00
N SER A 152 -46.37 23.64 -39.27
CA SER A 152 -46.64 23.31 -37.86
C SER A 152 -45.42 23.06 -36.96
N LEU A 153 -45.05 24.08 -36.20
CA LEU A 153 -44.29 23.98 -34.95
C LEU A 153 -45.18 23.36 -33.86
N ARG A 154 -45.09 22.05 -33.65
CA ARG A 154 -45.38 21.40 -32.37
C ARG A 154 -44.55 20.14 -32.21
N ARG A 155 -43.47 20.22 -31.43
CA ARG A 155 -43.24 19.30 -30.30
C ARG A 155 -42.10 19.82 -29.44
N VAL A 156 -42.50 20.23 -28.24
CA VAL A 156 -41.67 20.45 -27.06
C VAL A 156 -40.92 19.14 -26.79
N GLY A 157 -39.61 19.15 -26.98
CA GLY A 157 -38.73 18.09 -26.49
C GLY A 157 -38.27 18.46 -25.10
N CYS A 158 -38.84 17.80 -24.09
CA CYS A 158 -38.45 17.95 -22.69
C CYS A 158 -36.94 17.70 -22.52
N ILE A 159 -36.28 18.68 -21.89
CA ILE A 159 -34.91 18.58 -21.40
C ILE A 159 -34.93 17.59 -20.22
N ALA A 160 -34.48 16.36 -20.44
CA ALA A 160 -34.16 15.43 -19.36
C ALA A 160 -32.74 15.75 -18.84
N LEU A 161 -32.68 16.51 -17.75
CA LEU A 161 -31.48 16.69 -16.94
C LEU A 161 -31.10 15.35 -16.30
N ALA A 162 -30.14 14.64 -16.88
CA ALA A 162 -29.46 13.53 -16.23
C ALA A 162 -28.51 14.10 -15.16
N ARG A 163 -28.90 13.99 -13.89
CA ARG A 163 -28.07 14.32 -12.74
C ARG A 163 -26.90 13.33 -12.63
N TYR A 164 -25.70 13.88 -12.64
CA TYR A 164 -24.49 13.27 -12.10
C TYR A 164 -24.66 12.92 -10.61
N GLY A 165 -24.26 11.69 -10.25
CA GLY A 165 -23.23 11.48 -9.23
C GLY A 165 -23.63 11.37 -7.73
N PRO A 166 -23.28 10.25 -7.05
CA PRO A 166 -23.52 10.00 -5.61
C PRO A 166 -22.40 10.65 -4.75
N PRO A 167 -22.49 10.73 -3.40
CA PRO A 167 -21.97 9.63 -2.58
C PRO A 167 -22.50 9.51 -1.11
N ARG A 168 -22.19 8.35 -0.50
CA ARG A 168 -21.90 8.10 0.94
C ARG A 168 -23.05 8.17 1.96
N GLY A 169 -23.18 7.07 2.72
CA GLY A 169 -23.92 7.02 3.97
C GLY A 169 -24.21 5.62 4.50
N TRP A 170 -23.17 4.78 4.61
CA TRP A 170 -23.18 3.65 5.55
C TRP A 170 -22.83 4.17 6.95
N LEU A 171 -23.35 3.51 7.99
CA LEU A 171 -23.40 3.87 9.43
C LEU A 171 -24.68 4.67 9.74
N VAL A 172 -25.61 4.18 10.57
CA VAL A 172 -25.40 3.91 11.99
C VAL A 172 -26.22 2.70 12.46
N GLY A 173 -25.54 1.65 12.88
CA GLY A 173 -26.07 0.65 13.80
C GLY A 173 -25.55 0.96 15.19
N THR A 174 -26.45 1.43 16.06
CA THR A 174 -26.28 1.61 17.50
C THR A 174 -27.71 1.52 18.06
N PHE A 175 -28.08 0.80 19.11
CA PHE A 175 -27.47 0.54 20.41
C PHE A 175 -28.24 -0.68 20.98
N GLY A 176 -27.53 -1.64 21.60
CA GLY A 176 -28.14 -2.38 22.71
C GLY A 176 -28.29 -1.44 23.92
N PRO A 177 -29.10 -1.79 24.93
CA PRO A 177 -28.45 -2.32 26.12
C PRO A 177 -29.25 -3.39 26.91
N HIS A 178 -28.52 -4.14 27.74
CA HIS A 178 -28.87 -4.65 29.09
C HIS A 178 -30.22 -5.38 29.25
N CYS A 179 -30.29 -6.66 29.63
CA CYS A 179 -29.65 -7.35 30.76
C CYS A 179 -29.59 -8.86 30.48
#